data_AF-A0A017TBA8-F1
#
_entry.id   AF-A0A017TBA8-F1
#
_cell.length_a   1.000
_cell.length_b   1.000
_cell.length_c   1.000
_cell.angle_alpha   90.00
_cell.angle_beta   90.00
_cell.angle_gamma   90.00
#
_symmetry.space_group_name_H-M   'P 1'
#
loop_
_entity.id
_entity.type
_entity.pdbx_description
1 polymer ?
#
loop_
_entity_poly.entity_id
_entity_poly.type
_entity_poly.pdbx_seq_one_letter_code
_entity_poly.pdbx_strand_id
1 'polypeptide(L)'
;MPDGAEWTGVYFNELYGFLHVIQEGDEVNGKWQRPQKEKWGELHGKATGNLLRFDWTEYKTGVVGPNSKTSGKGYFKYSRPEGDNIDDRIDGEIGSGQDEVGTGWDAIKQRNVQPDLTSIGGTGSTDIGGGDWDQENKESGSPEPPAAPPGE
;
A
#
# COMPACT_ATOMS: atom_id res chain seq x y z
N MET A 1 -19.66 0.56 13.80
CA MET A 1 -18.45 1.37 14.04
C MET A 1 -18.66 2.11 15.35
N PRO A 2 -17.65 2.29 16.22
CA PRO A 2 -17.80 3.20 17.36
C PRO A 2 -18.12 4.63 16.88
N ASP A 3 -18.88 5.39 17.66
CA ASP A 3 -19.28 6.75 17.28
C ASP A 3 -18.06 7.66 17.06
N GLY A 4 -18.09 8.41 15.95
CA GLY A 4 -17.02 9.32 15.54
C GLY A 4 -15.69 8.62 15.22
N ALA A 5 -15.68 7.30 15.01
CA ALA A 5 -14.50 6.57 14.57
C ALA A 5 -14.51 6.37 13.05
N GLU A 6 -13.32 6.44 12.46
CA GLU A 6 -13.10 6.28 11.02
C GLU A 6 -11.95 5.31 10.78
N TRP A 7 -12.03 4.52 9.71
CA TRP A 7 -10.95 3.61 9.33
C TRP A 7 -9.75 4.35 8.74
N THR A 8 -9.96 5.51 8.12
CA THR A 8 -8.88 6.32 7.54
C THR A 8 -7.85 6.71 8.60
N GLY A 9 -6.58 6.47 8.33
CA GLY A 9 -5.48 6.80 9.23
C GLY A 9 -4.25 5.92 9.04
N VAL A 10 -3.26 6.13 9.90
CA VAL A 10 -2.04 5.31 9.96
C VAL A 10 -2.06 4.46 11.22
N TYR A 11 -1.79 3.17 11.10
CA TYR A 11 -1.76 2.20 12.19
C TYR A 11 -0.36 1.60 12.31
N PHE A 12 0.17 1.51 13.52
CA PHE A 12 1.51 0.97 13.76
C PHE A 12 1.46 -0.37 14.49
N ASN A 13 2.27 -1.31 14.00
CA ASN A 13 2.58 -2.58 14.64
C ASN A 13 4.09 -2.84 14.54
N GLU A 14 4.69 -3.46 15.55
CA GLU A 14 6.14 -3.72 15.58
C GLU A 14 6.61 -4.70 14.51
N LEU A 15 5.77 -5.65 14.08
CA LEU A 15 6.08 -6.67 13.07
C LEU A 15 5.70 -6.20 11.66
N TYR A 16 4.58 -5.51 11.50
CA TYR A 16 4.06 -5.10 10.20
C TYR A 16 4.43 -3.66 9.80
N GLY A 17 4.94 -2.87 10.73
CA GLY A 17 5.30 -1.46 10.52
C GLY A 17 4.07 -0.57 10.44
N PHE A 18 4.16 0.48 9.61
CA PHE A 18 3.06 1.41 9.39
C PHE A 18 2.12 0.88 8.30
N LEU A 19 0.85 0.77 8.64
CA LEU A 19 -0.27 0.50 7.74
C LEU A 19 -1.03 1.80 7.50
N HIS A 20 -1.00 2.30 6.28
CA HIS A 20 -1.76 3.46 5.84
C HIS A 20 -3.10 2.96 5.28
N VAL A 21 -4.21 3.55 5.72
CA VAL A 21 -5.57 3.15 5.33
C VAL A 21 -6.36 4.38 4.90
N ILE A 22 -7.06 4.26 3.78
CA ILE A 22 -8.01 5.24 3.26
C ILE A 22 -9.35 4.53 3.01
N GLN A 23 -10.43 5.07 3.59
CA GLN A 23 -11.80 4.61 3.36
C GLN A 23 -12.56 5.59 2.46
N GLU A 24 -13.22 5.06 1.44
CA GLU A 24 -14.13 5.78 0.55
C GLU A 24 -15.48 5.03 0.50
N GLY A 25 -16.49 5.54 1.20
CA GLY A 25 -17.75 4.80 1.35
C GLY A 25 -17.56 3.53 2.19
N ASP A 26 -17.96 2.37 1.65
CA ASP A 26 -17.68 1.06 2.25
C ASP A 26 -16.34 0.46 1.81
N GLU A 27 -15.70 1.01 0.78
CA GLU A 27 -14.43 0.51 0.25
C GLU A 27 -13.25 1.02 1.07
N VAL A 28 -12.29 0.14 1.30
CA VAL A 28 -11.06 0.44 2.06
C VAL A 28 -9.85 -0.02 1.26
N ASN A 29 -8.92 0.91 1.07
CA ASN A 29 -7.61 0.64 0.49
C ASN A 29 -6.54 0.89 1.55
N GLY A 30 -5.52 0.04 1.59
CA GLY A 30 -4.41 0.23 2.49
C GLY A 30 -3.10 -0.29 1.94
N LYS A 31 -2.00 0.24 2.47
CA LYS A 31 -0.64 -0.24 2.20
C LYS A 31 0.19 -0.24 3.45
N TRP A 32 1.10 -1.20 3.58
CA TRP A 32 2.04 -1.26 4.70
C TRP A 32 3.47 -1.51 4.22
N GLN A 33 4.44 -1.11 5.04
CA GLN A 33 5.85 -1.44 4.85
C GLN A 33 6.42 -2.02 6.13
N ARG A 34 7.11 -3.17 6.00
CA ARG A 34 7.80 -3.80 7.14
C ARG A 34 8.87 -2.88 7.70
N PRO A 35 9.16 -2.93 9.01
CA PRO A 35 10.15 -2.05 9.63
C PRO A 35 11.53 -2.09 8.97
N GLN A 36 11.99 -3.27 8.50
CA GLN A 36 13.28 -3.41 7.83
C GLN A 36 13.23 -3.14 6.32
N LYS A 37 12.07 -2.69 5.80
CA LYS A 37 11.81 -2.31 4.39
C LYS A 37 12.06 -3.42 3.37
N GLU A 38 12.25 -4.65 3.82
CA GLU A 38 12.45 -5.83 2.96
C GLU A 38 11.17 -6.25 2.22
N LYS A 39 10.02 -5.82 2.73
CA LYS A 39 8.71 -6.11 2.16
C LYS A 39 7.77 -4.95 2.38
N TRP A 40 6.80 -4.87 1.48
CA TRP A 40 5.65 -3.99 1.59
C TRP A 40 4.43 -4.75 1.05
N GLY A 41 3.23 -4.30 1.39
CA GLY A 41 2.03 -4.89 0.84
C GLY A 41 0.90 -3.91 0.71
N GLU A 42 -0.16 -4.38 0.09
CA GLU A 42 -1.40 -3.67 -0.14
C GLU A 42 -2.59 -4.53 0.24
N LEU A 43 -3.65 -3.88 0.70
CA LEU A 43 -4.93 -4.49 1.00
C LEU A 43 -6.05 -3.71 0.32
N HIS A 44 -7.07 -4.44 -0.10
CA HIS A 44 -8.32 -3.90 -0.62
C HIS A 44 -9.49 -4.68 -0.02
N GLY A 45 -10.48 -3.98 0.50
CA GLY A 45 -11.56 -4.62 1.23
C GLY A 45 -12.76 -3.74 1.46
N LYS A 46 -13.68 -4.24 2.29
CA LYS A 46 -14.93 -3.58 2.63
C LYS A 46 -15.12 -3.45 4.14
N ALA A 47 -15.47 -2.26 4.58
CA ALA A 47 -15.84 -1.96 5.95
C ALA A 47 -17.35 -2.13 6.15
N THR A 48 -17.73 -2.98 7.10
CA THR A 48 -19.09 -3.13 7.62
C THR A 48 -19.09 -2.77 9.09
N GLY A 49 -19.38 -1.50 9.40
CA GLY A 49 -19.30 -1.00 10.76
C GLY A 49 -17.86 -1.06 11.29
N ASN A 50 -17.64 -1.80 12.38
CA ASN A 50 -16.31 -1.96 12.98
C ASN A 50 -15.55 -3.20 12.50
N LEU A 51 -16.05 -3.88 11.46
CA LEU A 51 -15.37 -5.01 10.84
C LEU A 51 -14.94 -4.63 9.42
N LEU A 52 -13.67 -4.80 9.10
CA LEU A 52 -13.10 -4.68 7.77
C LEU A 52 -12.67 -6.07 7.31
N ARG A 53 -13.16 -6.55 6.18
CA ARG A 53 -12.68 -7.78 5.51
C ARG A 53 -11.98 -7.40 4.22
N PHE A 54 -10.85 -8.04 3.93
CA PHE A 54 -10.00 -7.62 2.83
C PHE A 54 -9.23 -8.78 2.20
N ASP A 55 -8.85 -8.57 0.95
CA ASP A 55 -7.80 -9.29 0.25
C ASP A 55 -6.49 -8.51 0.39
N TRP A 56 -5.37 -9.22 0.47
CA TRP A 56 -4.06 -8.61 0.61
C TRP A 56 -3.01 -9.25 -0.30
N THR A 57 -2.01 -8.46 -0.69
CA THR A 57 -0.80 -8.92 -1.37
C THR A 57 0.43 -8.29 -0.73
N GLU A 58 1.43 -9.10 -0.40
CA GLU A 58 2.74 -8.68 0.11
C GLU A 58 3.82 -8.98 -0.94
N TYR A 59 4.74 -8.03 -1.14
CA TYR A 59 5.82 -8.05 -2.09
C TYR A 59 7.17 -8.03 -1.37
N LYS A 60 8.16 -8.76 -1.88
CA LYS A 60 9.56 -8.68 -1.47
C LYS A 60 10.28 -7.61 -2.28
N THR A 61 10.86 -6.64 -1.60
CA THR A 61 11.64 -5.56 -2.21
C THR A 61 12.87 -6.12 -2.92
N GLY A 62 13.12 -5.69 -4.15
CA GLY A 62 14.31 -6.07 -4.92
C GLY A 62 14.30 -7.50 -5.48
N VAL A 63 13.18 -8.23 -5.36
CA VAL A 63 13.03 -9.59 -5.90
C VAL A 63 12.05 -9.59 -7.07
N VAL A 64 12.46 -10.16 -8.20
CA VAL A 64 11.62 -10.34 -9.39
C VAL A 64 11.37 -11.83 -9.62
N GLY A 65 10.13 -12.20 -9.96
CA GLY A 65 9.72 -13.57 -10.29
C GLY A 65 8.54 -14.08 -9.46
N PRO A 66 8.02 -15.29 -9.73
CA PRO A 66 6.78 -15.79 -9.12
C PRO A 66 6.79 -15.84 -7.58
N ASN A 67 7.96 -15.99 -6.96
CA ASN A 67 8.14 -16.03 -5.50
C ASN A 67 8.33 -14.65 -4.86
N SER A 68 8.19 -13.56 -5.63
CA SER A 68 8.33 -12.19 -5.14
C SER A 68 7.09 -11.71 -4.40
N LYS A 69 5.94 -12.37 -4.57
CA LYS A 69 4.68 -11.98 -3.93
C LYS A 69 3.97 -13.15 -3.25
N THR A 70 3.24 -12.81 -2.21
CA THR A 70 2.33 -13.70 -1.48
C THR A 70 1.01 -12.98 -1.27
N SER A 71 -0.11 -13.69 -1.30
CA SER A 71 -1.43 -13.09 -1.13
C SER A 71 -2.32 -13.93 -0.20
N GLY A 72 -3.37 -13.30 0.29
CA GLY A 72 -4.35 -13.96 1.14
C GLY A 72 -5.55 -13.08 1.44
N LYS A 73 -6.31 -13.51 2.44
CA LYS A 73 -7.46 -12.77 2.97
C LYS A 73 -7.21 -12.45 4.44
N GLY A 74 -7.97 -11.51 4.97
CA GLY A 74 -7.88 -11.15 6.37
C GLY A 74 -9.05 -10.30 6.82
N TYR A 75 -9.05 -10.00 8.10
CA TYR A 75 -10.00 -9.07 8.68
C TYR A 75 -9.36 -8.24 9.78
N PHE A 76 -9.91 -7.05 9.98
CA PHE A 76 -9.63 -6.20 11.13
C PHE A 76 -10.92 -5.87 11.86
N LYS A 77 -10.86 -5.85 13.17
CA LYS A 77 -11.89 -5.32 14.06
C LYS A 77 -11.39 -4.03 14.68
N TYR A 78 -12.13 -2.96 14.47
CA TYR A 78 -11.86 -1.68 15.10
C TYR A 78 -12.34 -1.66 16.55
N SER A 79 -11.54 -1.08 17.44
CA SER A 79 -11.96 -0.75 18.79
C SER A 79 -11.45 0.62 19.23
N ARG A 80 -12.31 1.35 19.94
CA ARG A 80 -12.04 2.61 20.62
C ARG A 80 -12.27 2.37 22.11
N PRO A 81 -11.21 2.11 22.90
CA PRO A 81 -11.34 1.89 24.33
C PRO A 81 -11.92 3.13 25.03
N GLU A 82 -12.62 2.92 26.13
CA GLU A 82 -13.09 4.02 26.97
C GLU A 82 -11.92 4.68 27.72
N GLY A 83 -11.92 6.02 27.78
CA GLY A 83 -10.92 6.79 28.50
C GLY A 83 -10.34 7.93 27.67
N ASP A 84 -10.01 9.04 28.33
CA ASP A 84 -9.29 10.14 27.72
C ASP A 84 -7.87 9.71 27.34
N ASN A 85 -7.41 10.13 26.17
CA ASN A 85 -6.07 9.85 25.65
C ASN A 85 -5.74 8.38 25.42
N ILE A 86 -6.72 7.51 25.17
CA ILE A 86 -6.45 6.17 24.64
C ILE A 86 -6.50 6.19 23.11
N ASP A 87 -5.52 5.54 22.47
CA ASP A 87 -5.48 5.42 21.02
C ASP A 87 -6.45 4.36 20.53
N ASP A 88 -7.11 4.68 19.41
CA ASP A 88 -7.90 3.69 18.67
C ASP A 88 -6.98 2.57 18.18
N ARG A 89 -7.52 1.36 18.07
CA ARG A 89 -6.74 0.20 17.65
C ARG A 89 -7.54 -0.70 16.72
N ILE A 90 -6.79 -1.48 15.95
CA ILE A 90 -7.31 -2.59 15.16
C ILE A 90 -6.73 -3.89 15.70
N ASP A 91 -7.57 -4.91 15.76
CA ASP A 91 -7.19 -6.28 16.11
C ASP A 91 -7.71 -7.20 15.00
N GLY A 92 -6.88 -8.09 14.47
CA GLY A 92 -7.28 -8.91 13.34
C GLY A 92 -6.34 -10.07 13.06
N GLU A 93 -6.60 -10.73 11.93
CA GLU A 93 -5.78 -11.82 11.41
C GLU A 93 -5.64 -11.72 9.89
N ILE A 94 -4.51 -12.20 9.39
CA ILE A 94 -4.28 -12.44 7.96
C ILE A 94 -3.99 -13.93 7.73
N GLY A 95 -4.80 -14.56 6.88
CA GLY A 95 -4.58 -15.92 6.39
C GLY A 95 -3.91 -15.92 5.02
N SER A 96 -3.48 -17.10 4.58
CA SER A 96 -2.86 -17.32 3.26
C SER A 96 -3.89 -17.80 2.25
N GLY A 97 -3.77 -17.38 0.98
CA GLY A 97 -4.65 -17.88 -0.08
C GLY A 97 -6.12 -17.49 0.13
N GLN A 98 -6.97 -18.47 0.43
CA GLN A 98 -8.41 -18.23 0.67
C GLN A 98 -8.78 -18.19 2.15
N ASP A 99 -7.84 -18.47 3.05
CA ASP A 99 -8.07 -18.44 4.48
C ASP A 99 -8.14 -16.99 4.97
N GLU A 100 -9.18 -16.66 5.73
CA GLU A 100 -9.35 -15.33 6.37
C GLU A 100 -8.64 -15.23 7.73
N VAL A 101 -8.18 -16.36 8.27
CA VAL A 101 -7.56 -16.49 9.60
C VAL A 101 -6.15 -17.08 9.47
N GLY A 102 -5.28 -16.75 10.42
CA GLY A 102 -3.88 -17.19 10.35
C GLY A 102 -2.98 -16.48 11.34
N THR A 103 -2.26 -15.46 10.85
CA THR A 103 -1.34 -14.69 11.68
C THR A 103 -2.05 -13.49 12.29
N GLY A 104 -1.98 -13.34 13.61
CA GLY A 104 -2.52 -12.18 14.31
C GLY A 104 -1.84 -10.88 13.88
N TRP A 105 -2.64 -9.84 13.74
CA TRP A 105 -2.19 -8.48 13.45
C TRP A 105 -3.01 -7.48 14.26
N ASP A 106 -2.41 -6.98 15.33
CA ASP A 106 -2.87 -5.85 16.11
C ASP A 106 -2.12 -4.58 15.71
N ALA A 107 -2.76 -3.41 15.70
CA ALA A 107 -2.06 -2.16 15.45
C ALA A 107 -2.75 -0.96 16.11
N ILE A 108 -1.95 0.03 16.51
CA ILE A 108 -2.41 1.24 17.18
C ILE A 108 -2.51 2.40 16.18
N LYS A 109 -3.65 3.09 16.15
CA LYS A 109 -3.87 4.25 15.29
C LYS A 109 -3.02 5.43 15.78
N GLN A 110 -2.22 5.98 14.88
CA GLN A 110 -1.32 7.09 15.16
C GLN A 110 -2.10 8.41 15.09
N ARG A 111 -2.06 9.21 16.16
CA ARG A 111 -2.73 10.51 16.19
C ARG A 111 -2.03 11.51 15.28
N ASN A 112 -2.82 12.33 14.59
CA ASN A 112 -2.35 13.45 13.76
C ASN A 112 -1.40 13.03 12.61
N VAL A 113 -1.41 11.75 12.20
CA VAL A 113 -0.66 11.27 11.04
C VAL A 113 -1.63 10.99 9.90
N GLN A 114 -1.44 11.68 8.79
CA GLN A 114 -2.25 11.47 7.59
C GLN A 114 -1.73 10.26 6.80
N PRO A 115 -2.63 9.39 6.30
CA PRO A 115 -2.23 8.27 5.45
C PRO A 115 -1.80 8.78 4.08
N ASP A 116 -0.73 8.18 3.56
CA ASP A 116 -0.24 8.39 2.20
C ASP A 116 0.09 7.03 1.56
N LEU A 117 -0.81 6.53 0.70
CA LEU A 117 -0.61 5.25 -0.01
C LEU A 117 0.46 5.33 -1.11
N THR A 118 0.87 6.54 -1.52
CA THR A 118 1.91 6.72 -2.54
C THR A 118 3.32 6.63 -1.95
N SER A 119 3.46 6.89 -0.65
CA SER A 119 4.72 6.74 0.08
C SER A 119 5.19 5.28 0.27
N ILE A 120 4.29 4.31 0.09
CA ILE A 120 4.57 2.88 0.33
C ILE A 120 4.57 2.11 -0.98
N GLY A 121 5.72 1.49 -1.26
CA GLY A 121 5.98 0.68 -2.44
C GLY A 121 7.42 0.85 -2.88
N GLY A 122 7.96 -0.15 -3.58
CA GLY A 122 9.13 0.06 -4.42
C GLY A 122 8.67 0.54 -5.79
N THR A 123 9.54 1.22 -6.54
CA THR A 123 9.37 1.54 -7.99
C THR A 123 9.29 0.29 -8.89
N GLY A 124 9.01 -0.88 -8.29
CA GLY A 124 8.92 -2.18 -8.93
C GLY A 124 7.57 -2.37 -9.58
N SER A 125 7.52 -2.07 -10.87
CA SER A 125 6.64 -2.67 -11.87
C SER A 125 5.14 -2.29 -11.87
N THR A 126 4.63 -1.58 -10.87
CA THR A 126 3.22 -1.07 -10.90
C THR A 126 3.14 0.41 -11.26
N ASP A 127 4.23 1.17 -11.12
CA ASP A 127 4.44 2.47 -11.80
C ASP A 127 4.87 2.32 -13.27
N ILE A 128 4.89 1.09 -13.80
CA ILE A 128 4.84 0.84 -15.24
C ILE A 128 3.36 0.76 -15.63
N GLY A 129 2.59 1.79 -15.27
CA GLY A 129 1.45 2.16 -16.09
C GLY A 129 2.00 2.40 -17.49
N GLY A 130 1.35 1.82 -18.50
CA GLY A 130 1.75 1.97 -19.89
C GLY A 130 1.88 3.43 -20.28
N GLY A 131 3.07 3.98 -20.11
CA GLY A 131 3.48 5.25 -20.67
C GLY A 131 3.70 5.03 -22.15
N ASP A 132 2.65 5.25 -22.91
CA ASP A 132 2.69 6.05 -24.14
C ASP A 132 4.05 6.00 -24.86
N TRP A 133 4.26 4.97 -25.69
CA TRP A 133 5.39 4.91 -26.63
C TRP A 133 5.22 5.86 -27.82
N ASP A 134 4.32 6.84 -27.73
CA ASP A 134 4.02 7.82 -28.77
C ASP A 134 4.12 9.27 -28.24
N GLN A 135 5.11 9.57 -27.39
CA GLN A 135 5.59 10.94 -27.32
C GLN A 135 6.41 11.29 -28.55
N GLU A 136 5.65 11.68 -29.58
CA GLU A 136 5.93 12.69 -30.57
C GLU A 136 7.12 13.57 -30.16
N ASN A 137 8.27 13.24 -30.75
CA ASN A 137 9.48 14.03 -30.72
C ASN A 137 9.20 15.43 -31.27
N LYS A 138 8.92 16.39 -30.38
CA LYS A 138 8.93 17.82 -30.66
C LYS A 138 10.20 18.47 -30.13
N GLU A 139 11.37 17.94 -30.49
CA GLU A 139 12.55 18.78 -30.61
C GLU A 139 12.46 19.58 -31.91
N SER A 140 11.95 20.81 -31.81
CA SER A 140 12.16 21.83 -32.83
C SER A 140 13.59 22.37 -32.70
N GLY A 141 14.54 21.62 -33.23
CA GLY A 141 15.93 22.03 -33.43
C GLY A 141 16.39 21.48 -34.77
N SER A 142 16.48 22.34 -35.79
CA SER A 142 16.92 21.95 -37.13
C SER A 142 18.31 21.30 -37.07
N PRO A 143 18.52 20.10 -37.64
CA PRO A 143 19.85 19.52 -37.73
C PRO A 143 20.71 20.31 -38.72
N GLU A 144 21.86 20.81 -38.26
CA GLU A 144 22.94 21.26 -39.15
C GLU A 144 23.42 20.07 -40.00
N PRO A 145 23.62 20.26 -41.32
CA PRO A 145 24.09 19.19 -42.18
C PRO A 145 25.52 18.78 -41.81
N PRO A 146 25.84 17.48 -41.80
CA PRO A 146 27.17 17.00 -41.46
C PRO A 146 28.22 17.49 -42.47
N ALA A 147 29.41 17.81 -41.98
CA ALA A 147 30.56 18.17 -42.80
C ALA A 147 30.96 17.00 -43.72
N ALA A 148 31.23 17.31 -44.99
CA ALA A 148 31.66 16.34 -45.98
C ALA A 148 33.01 15.69 -45.58
N PRO A 149 33.21 14.38 -45.85
CA PRO A 149 34.48 13.74 -45.57
C PRO A 149 35.60 14.36 -46.43
N PRO A 150 36.83 14.49 -45.90
CA PRO A 150 37.98 14.88 -46.70
C PRO A 150 38.23 13.80 -47.77
N GLY A 151 38.30 14.23 -49.02
CA GLY A 151 38.71 13.39 -50.15
C GLY A 151 40.18 12.98 -50.05
N GLU A 152 40.49 11.88 -50.75
CA GLU A 152 41.79 11.20 -50.88
C GLU A 152 43.04 12.09 -50.94
#